data_AF-A0A0B4ED62-F1
#
_entry.id   AF-A0A0B4ED62-F1
#
_cell.length_a   1.000
_cell.length_b   1.000
_cell.length_c   1.000
_cell.angle_alpha   90.00
_cell.angle_beta   90.00
_cell.angle_gamma   90.00
#
_symmetry.space_group_name_H-M   'P 1'
#
loop_
_entity.id
_entity.type
_entity.pdbx_description
1 polymer ?
#
loop_
_entity_poly.entity_id
_entity_poly.type
_entity_poly.pdbx_seq_one_letter_code
_entity_poly.pdbx_strand_id
1 'polypeptide(L)'
;MTPRMSVDELLDAVARNAALPDELAEATPPQVYTSPEFLELELDEIFNHEWFCVGRVDEYENPGDYRATTIGRDPVVVLRDRDGVLRAMSNVCRHRMATLLEGAGNIRGRISCPYHAWTYNLDGQLIGAAHMRDNFNKKEVCLPQFQVEVWQGWVYVSLDPDAAPLGPRLAGLTKRLENYQLPKYRTLFRAEEIWDTNWKILVQNFTEGYHLFVAHAQTIEPAMPTRLANAMHGGAAYSLYEQGRVPGKSYERNSDMQVDNPLLTGEEREKAVLSAIFPCHVMSVVAERTFWLSLQPYGTDRVKVFWGADYYPGAVPEDPEERAAYAAELKTGFDRINEEDKPIIGGIAQNAKALAAAPGRLSPKERTVWYFQQYLAAQLCKGSLSDASPERRQD
;
A
#
# COMPACT_ATOMS: atom_id res chain seq x y z
N MET A 1 18.92 -9.93 28.84
CA MET A 1 18.61 -9.67 27.42
C MET A 1 17.99 -10.93 26.88
N THR A 2 16.79 -10.86 26.32
CA THR A 2 16.22 -11.98 25.55
C THR A 2 17.20 -12.26 24.40
N PRO A 3 17.66 -13.50 24.21
CA PRO A 3 18.58 -13.81 23.12
C PRO A 3 17.96 -13.35 21.79
N ARG A 4 18.76 -12.67 20.98
CA ARG A 4 18.35 -12.20 19.65
C ARG A 4 18.11 -13.44 18.80
N MET A 5 16.86 -13.69 18.41
CA MET A 5 16.53 -14.76 17.47
C MET A 5 17.27 -14.52 16.16
N SER A 6 17.82 -15.58 15.59
CA SER A 6 18.30 -15.62 14.22
C SER A 6 17.16 -15.45 13.22
N VAL A 7 17.48 -15.11 11.97
CA VAL A 7 16.47 -15.00 10.91
C VAL A 7 15.74 -16.33 10.71
N ASP A 8 16.43 -17.46 10.77
CA ASP A 8 15.82 -18.79 10.63
C ASP A 8 14.81 -19.08 11.76
N GLU A 9 15.15 -18.76 13.01
CA GLU A 9 14.22 -18.90 14.15
C GLU A 9 12.99 -17.99 14.00
N LEU A 10 13.14 -16.82 13.37
CA LEU A 10 12.01 -15.92 13.07
C LEU A 10 11.15 -16.46 11.94
N LEU A 11 11.74 -16.99 10.87
CA LEU A 11 11.02 -17.65 9.79
C LEU A 11 10.22 -18.85 10.30
N ASP A 12 10.82 -19.67 11.17
CA ASP A 12 10.11 -20.77 11.82
C ASP A 12 8.93 -20.27 12.67
N ALA A 13 9.10 -19.16 13.40
CA ALA A 13 8.01 -18.59 14.20
C ALA A 13 6.87 -18.04 13.32
N VAL A 14 7.21 -17.37 12.22
CA VAL A 14 6.24 -16.88 11.22
C VAL A 14 5.49 -18.04 10.57
N ALA A 15 6.20 -19.08 10.12
CA ALA A 15 5.61 -20.27 9.52
C ALA A 15 4.70 -21.02 10.50
N ARG A 16 5.14 -21.21 11.75
CA ARG A 16 4.30 -21.85 12.79
C ARG A 16 3.01 -21.08 13.04
N ASN A 17 3.09 -19.74 13.16
CA ASN A 17 1.90 -18.95 13.42
C ASN A 17 0.93 -18.94 12.23
N ALA A 18 1.45 -18.85 10.99
CA ALA A 18 0.64 -18.90 9.78
C ALA A 18 -0.04 -20.27 9.55
N ALA A 19 0.53 -21.34 10.08
CA ALA A 19 -0.03 -22.69 10.04
C ALA A 19 -1.16 -22.92 11.07
N LEU A 20 -1.32 -22.03 12.06
CA LEU A 20 -2.44 -22.13 13.00
C LEU A 20 -3.75 -21.76 12.30
N PRO A 21 -4.88 -22.43 12.64
CA PRO A 21 -6.18 -21.96 12.21
C PRO A 21 -6.44 -20.56 12.78
N ASP A 22 -7.32 -19.78 12.16
CA ASP A 22 -7.49 -18.37 12.50
C ASP A 22 -7.98 -18.14 13.93
N GLU A 23 -8.79 -19.05 14.49
CA GLU A 23 -9.19 -18.99 15.90
C GLU A 23 -8.01 -19.22 16.84
N LEU A 24 -6.94 -19.86 16.34
CA LEU A 24 -5.69 -20.14 17.03
C LEU A 24 -4.54 -19.20 16.70
N ALA A 25 -4.75 -18.19 15.86
CA ALA A 25 -3.69 -17.30 15.46
C ALA A 25 -3.24 -16.37 16.60
N GLU A 26 -1.94 -16.11 16.62
CA GLU A 26 -1.32 -15.11 17.49
C GLU A 26 -0.88 -13.88 16.69
N ALA A 27 -0.59 -12.80 17.39
CA ALA A 27 0.08 -11.64 16.81
C ALA A 27 1.47 -12.02 16.30
N THR A 28 2.03 -11.22 15.40
CA THR A 28 3.36 -11.49 14.83
C THR A 28 4.44 -11.38 15.92
N PRO A 29 5.46 -12.28 15.93
CA PRO A 29 6.57 -12.19 16.85
C PRO A 29 7.22 -10.80 16.85
N PRO A 30 7.49 -10.17 18.02
CA PRO A 30 7.97 -8.78 18.08
C PRO A 30 9.21 -8.50 17.24
N GLN A 31 10.14 -9.45 17.16
CA GLN A 31 11.41 -9.35 16.45
C GLN A 31 11.25 -9.25 14.93
N VAL A 32 10.12 -9.67 14.37
CA VAL A 32 9.75 -9.49 12.95
C VAL A 32 9.54 -8.00 12.63
N TYR A 33 9.21 -7.17 13.63
CA TYR A 33 9.15 -5.71 13.47
C TYR A 33 10.52 -5.05 13.70
N THR A 34 11.36 -5.61 14.58
CA THR A 34 12.52 -4.88 15.12
C THR A 34 13.87 -5.32 14.53
N SER A 35 13.98 -6.49 13.89
CA SER A 35 15.24 -7.00 13.36
C SER A 35 15.61 -6.33 12.02
N PRO A 36 16.77 -5.66 11.93
CA PRO A 36 17.28 -5.15 10.66
C PRO A 36 17.53 -6.26 9.64
N GLU A 37 18.04 -7.42 10.06
CA GLU A 37 18.31 -8.55 9.16
C GLU A 37 17.01 -9.11 8.56
N PHE A 38 15.94 -9.15 9.35
CA PHE A 38 14.62 -9.53 8.85
C PHE A 38 14.06 -8.48 7.87
N LEU A 39 14.27 -7.18 8.13
CA LEU A 39 13.91 -6.14 7.17
C LEU A 39 14.68 -6.28 5.85
N GLU A 40 15.98 -6.58 5.88
CA GLU A 40 16.73 -6.81 4.64
C GLU A 40 16.17 -7.99 3.84
N LEU A 41 15.76 -9.08 4.52
CA LEU A 41 15.07 -10.19 3.88
C LEU A 41 13.72 -9.76 3.29
N GLU A 42 12.92 -8.95 3.99
CA GLU A 42 11.66 -8.42 3.46
C GLU A 42 11.89 -7.59 2.20
N LEU A 43 12.91 -6.72 2.22
CA LEU A 43 13.25 -5.91 1.06
C LEU A 43 13.64 -6.78 -0.15
N ASP A 44 14.39 -7.86 0.09
CA ASP A 44 14.84 -8.77 -0.97
C ASP A 44 13.70 -9.66 -1.51
N GLU A 45 12.91 -10.27 -0.63
CA GLU A 45 11.94 -11.31 -1.02
C GLU A 45 10.53 -10.76 -1.29
N ILE A 46 10.18 -9.59 -0.76
CA ILE A 46 8.88 -8.94 -0.98
C ILE A 46 9.04 -7.73 -1.88
N PHE A 47 9.90 -6.76 -1.53
CA PHE A 47 9.93 -5.47 -2.23
C PHE A 47 10.54 -5.52 -3.63
N ASN A 48 11.37 -6.53 -3.92
CA ASN A 48 11.85 -6.75 -5.28
C ASN A 48 10.89 -7.56 -6.15
N HIS A 49 9.93 -8.29 -5.57
CA HIS A 49 9.14 -9.30 -6.27
C HIS A 49 7.64 -9.00 -6.40
N GLU A 50 7.10 -8.16 -5.52
CA GLU A 50 5.66 -7.89 -5.44
C GLU A 50 5.23 -6.62 -6.19
N TRP A 51 3.92 -6.44 -6.32
CA TRP A 51 3.31 -5.27 -6.93
C TRP A 51 3.01 -4.18 -5.89
N PHE A 52 3.48 -2.96 -6.15
CA PHE A 52 3.35 -1.81 -5.26
C PHE A 52 2.47 -0.73 -5.86
N CYS A 53 1.40 -0.35 -5.16
CA CYS A 53 0.58 0.78 -5.55
C CYS A 53 1.36 2.08 -5.41
N VAL A 54 1.51 2.85 -6.49
CA VAL A 54 2.25 4.13 -6.48
C VAL A 54 1.32 5.35 -6.57
N GLY A 55 0.03 5.13 -6.78
CA GLY A 55 -0.98 6.20 -6.87
C GLY A 55 -2.08 5.85 -7.85
N ARG A 56 -2.83 6.87 -8.27
CA ARG A 56 -3.92 6.75 -9.23
C ARG A 56 -3.51 7.14 -10.63
N VAL A 57 -4.22 6.58 -11.61
CA VAL A 57 -3.97 6.81 -13.02
C VAL A 57 -4.26 8.26 -13.46
N ASP A 58 -5.16 8.96 -12.75
CA ASP A 58 -5.48 10.37 -13.01
C ASP A 58 -4.40 11.34 -12.54
N GLU A 59 -3.45 10.88 -11.71
CA GLU A 59 -2.23 11.62 -11.38
C GLU A 59 -1.24 11.67 -12.57
N TYR A 60 -1.53 10.92 -13.65
CA TYR A 60 -0.73 10.83 -14.87
C TYR A 60 -1.61 11.10 -16.11
N GLU A 61 -2.49 12.11 -16.06
CA GLU A 61 -3.50 12.31 -17.11
C GLU A 61 -2.87 12.73 -18.46
N ASN A 62 -1.85 13.59 -18.43
CA ASN A 62 -1.25 14.17 -19.61
C ASN A 62 0.11 13.54 -19.95
N PRO A 63 0.49 13.49 -21.24
CA PRO A 63 1.86 13.20 -21.63
C PRO A 63 2.88 14.07 -20.90
N GLY A 64 3.90 13.42 -20.35
CA GLY A 64 4.94 14.02 -19.53
C GLY A 64 4.61 14.08 -18.03
N ASP A 65 3.37 13.85 -17.60
CA ASP A 65 3.04 13.78 -16.18
C ASP A 65 3.82 12.62 -15.53
N TYR A 66 4.46 12.91 -14.42
CA TYR A 66 5.30 11.96 -13.70
C TYR A 66 5.20 12.10 -12.19
N ARG A 67 5.56 11.00 -11.51
CA ARG A 67 5.86 10.95 -10.08
C ARG A 67 7.10 10.13 -9.82
N ALA A 68 7.99 10.66 -9.00
CA ALA A 68 9.12 9.95 -8.43
C ALA A 68 8.75 9.37 -7.06
N THR A 69 9.15 8.13 -6.83
CA THR A 69 8.96 7.41 -5.57
C THR A 69 10.13 6.45 -5.31
N THR A 70 10.06 5.71 -4.21
CA THR A 70 10.95 4.59 -3.91
C THR A 70 10.10 3.36 -3.64
N ILE A 71 10.52 2.21 -4.18
CA ILE A 71 9.98 0.89 -3.84
C ILE A 71 11.13 0.09 -3.25
N GLY A 72 10.99 -0.33 -1.99
CA GLY A 72 12.10 -0.98 -1.27
C GLY A 72 13.33 -0.08 -1.21
N ARG A 73 14.40 -0.45 -1.91
CA ARG A 73 15.65 0.33 -2.00
C ARG A 73 15.78 1.14 -3.28
N ASP A 74 14.87 0.96 -4.25
CA ASP A 74 15.05 1.44 -5.62
C ASP A 74 14.27 2.72 -5.90
N PRO A 75 14.95 3.81 -6.33
CA PRO A 75 14.29 5.00 -6.87
C PRO A 75 13.58 4.68 -8.19
N VAL A 76 12.29 4.94 -8.23
CA VAL A 76 11.41 4.69 -9.38
C VAL A 76 10.78 6.00 -9.85
N VAL A 77 10.66 6.17 -11.15
CA VAL A 77 9.79 7.17 -11.76
C VAL A 77 8.70 6.47 -12.55
N VAL A 78 7.46 6.88 -12.30
CA VAL A 78 6.33 6.53 -13.15
C VAL A 78 5.92 7.75 -13.95
N LEU A 79 5.73 7.61 -15.25
CA LEU A 79 5.30 8.70 -16.11
C LEU A 79 4.42 8.23 -17.25
N ARG A 80 3.65 9.15 -17.84
CA ARG A 80 2.99 8.94 -19.14
C ARG A 80 3.86 9.50 -20.25
N ASP A 81 4.20 8.69 -21.24
CA ASP A 81 5.00 9.15 -22.38
C ASP A 81 4.16 9.92 -23.41
N ARG A 82 4.80 10.31 -24.52
CA ARG A 82 4.16 11.08 -25.61
C ARG A 82 3.15 10.29 -26.43
N ASP A 83 3.27 8.97 -26.42
CA ASP A 83 2.36 8.06 -27.10
C ASP A 83 1.18 7.68 -26.18
N GLY A 84 1.15 8.23 -24.97
CA GLY A 84 0.13 7.98 -23.96
C GLY A 84 0.35 6.69 -23.16
N VAL A 85 1.51 6.05 -23.30
CA VAL A 85 1.85 4.81 -22.58
C VAL A 85 2.36 5.16 -21.18
N LEU A 86 1.81 4.50 -20.17
CA LEU A 86 2.30 4.60 -18.80
C LEU A 86 3.55 3.72 -18.65
N ARG A 87 4.61 4.26 -18.06
CA ARG A 87 5.89 3.59 -17.89
C ARG A 87 6.38 3.72 -16.46
N ALA A 88 6.98 2.66 -15.92
CA ALA A 88 7.76 2.70 -14.70
C ALA A 88 9.22 2.42 -15.04
N MET A 89 10.14 3.25 -14.54
CA MET A 89 11.56 3.16 -14.86
C MET A 89 12.43 3.46 -13.64
N SER A 90 13.67 3.01 -13.67
CA SER A 90 14.67 3.46 -12.70
C SER A 90 14.87 4.97 -12.79
N ASN A 91 14.75 5.64 -11.64
CA ASN A 91 14.99 7.08 -11.49
C ASN A 91 16.48 7.39 -11.24
N VAL A 92 17.37 6.51 -11.71
CA VAL A 92 18.82 6.57 -11.49
C VAL A 92 19.54 6.75 -12.82
N CYS A 93 20.29 7.85 -12.95
CA CYS A 93 21.04 8.14 -14.16
C CYS A 93 22.10 7.05 -14.44
N ARG A 94 22.13 6.54 -15.68
CA ARG A 94 23.08 5.50 -16.13
C ARG A 94 24.55 5.93 -16.15
N HIS A 95 24.83 7.22 -15.98
CA HIS A 95 26.20 7.72 -15.91
C HIS A 95 26.82 7.50 -14.53
N ARG A 96 26.35 8.24 -13.52
CA ARG A 96 26.91 8.25 -12.15
C ARG A 96 25.80 8.33 -11.09
N MET A 97 24.73 7.59 -11.34
CA MET A 97 23.67 7.26 -10.38
C MET A 97 22.94 8.44 -9.73
N ALA A 98 23.04 9.63 -10.32
CA ALA A 98 22.26 10.79 -9.86
C ALA A 98 20.76 10.53 -10.06
N THR A 99 19.96 10.91 -9.06
CA THR A 99 18.49 10.97 -9.17
C THR A 99 18.11 11.87 -10.34
N LEU A 100 17.17 11.43 -11.18
CA LEU A 100 16.78 12.18 -12.38
C LEU A 100 15.66 13.17 -12.11
N LEU A 101 14.65 12.74 -11.34
CA LEU A 101 13.41 13.48 -11.09
C LEU A 101 13.03 13.38 -9.61
N GLU A 102 12.44 14.45 -9.07
CA GLU A 102 12.00 14.52 -7.68
C GLU A 102 10.53 14.94 -7.63
N GLY A 103 9.79 14.45 -6.63
CA GLY A 103 8.38 14.80 -6.44
C GLY A 103 7.51 14.41 -7.64
N ALA A 104 6.73 15.36 -8.14
CA ALA A 104 5.82 15.18 -9.26
C ALA A 104 5.79 16.41 -10.16
N GLY A 105 5.42 16.23 -11.41
CA GLY A 105 5.27 17.34 -12.34
C GLY A 105 4.99 16.88 -13.77
N ASN A 106 5.21 17.78 -14.73
CA ASN A 106 5.03 17.51 -16.15
C ASN A 106 6.33 17.79 -16.93
N ILE A 107 6.87 16.77 -17.61
CA ILE A 107 8.06 16.86 -18.45
C ILE A 107 7.66 17.31 -19.86
N ARG A 108 7.84 18.60 -20.16
CA ARG A 108 7.50 19.18 -21.47
C ARG A 108 8.35 18.69 -22.64
N GLY A 109 9.52 18.11 -22.36
CA GLY A 109 10.54 17.84 -23.36
C GLY A 109 11.15 16.47 -23.22
N ARG A 110 12.12 16.38 -22.30
CA ARG A 110 13.05 15.26 -22.12
C ARG A 110 13.52 15.24 -20.68
N ILE A 111 13.91 14.07 -20.18
CA ILE A 111 14.47 13.93 -18.84
C ILE A 111 15.93 14.35 -18.92
N SER A 112 16.33 15.38 -18.17
CA SER A 112 17.72 15.85 -18.13
C SER A 112 18.30 15.60 -16.75
N CYS A 113 19.33 14.75 -16.68
CA CYS A 113 20.02 14.48 -15.43
C CYS A 113 20.60 15.78 -14.85
N PRO A 114 20.34 16.09 -13.56
CA PRO A 114 20.79 17.33 -12.94
C PRO A 114 22.31 17.41 -12.79
N TYR A 115 23.02 16.28 -12.88
CA TYR A 115 24.47 16.26 -12.65
C TYR A 115 25.29 16.68 -13.87
N HIS A 116 25.07 16.04 -15.03
CA HIS A 116 25.89 16.27 -16.24
C HIS A 116 25.06 16.39 -17.53
N ALA A 117 23.75 16.65 -17.40
CA ALA A 117 22.83 16.81 -18.53
C ALA A 117 22.78 15.60 -19.50
N TRP A 118 23.05 14.38 -19.00
CA TRP A 118 22.64 13.18 -19.72
C TRP A 118 21.14 13.20 -19.88
N THR A 119 20.70 13.10 -21.11
CA THR A 119 19.37 13.45 -21.53
C THR A 119 18.68 12.23 -22.13
N TYR A 120 17.52 11.89 -21.60
CA TYR A 120 16.73 10.73 -21.99
C TYR A 120 15.38 11.16 -22.57
N ASN A 121 14.86 10.39 -23.52
CA ASN A 121 13.46 10.44 -23.92
C ASN A 121 12.55 9.97 -22.77
N LEU A 122 11.22 10.17 -22.91
CA LEU A 122 10.25 9.69 -21.92
C LEU A 122 10.12 8.16 -21.88
N ASP A 123 10.57 7.45 -22.92
CA ASP A 123 10.71 6.00 -22.92
C ASP A 123 11.99 5.51 -22.21
N GLY A 124 12.82 6.44 -21.70
CA GLY A 124 14.07 6.14 -21.02
C GLY A 124 15.29 5.99 -21.94
N GLN A 125 15.13 6.06 -23.27
CA GLN A 125 16.26 5.96 -24.20
C GLN A 125 17.18 7.18 -24.09
N LEU A 126 18.50 6.96 -23.92
CA LEU A 126 19.47 8.04 -23.93
C LEU A 126 19.56 8.69 -25.32
N ILE A 127 19.36 10.01 -25.39
CA ILE A 127 19.45 10.80 -26.63
C ILE A 127 20.61 11.79 -26.63
N GLY A 128 21.08 12.21 -25.45
CA GLY A 128 22.17 13.18 -25.32
C GLY A 128 23.11 12.83 -24.17
N ALA A 129 24.41 12.85 -24.44
CA ALA A 129 25.45 12.72 -23.43
C ALA A 129 26.62 13.61 -23.86
N ALA A 130 26.77 14.77 -23.19
CA ALA A 130 27.76 15.77 -23.57
C ALA A 130 29.18 15.20 -23.45
N HIS A 131 30.04 15.53 -24.42
CA HIS A 131 31.46 15.15 -24.46
C HIS A 131 31.78 13.64 -24.50
N MET A 132 30.78 12.76 -24.53
CA MET A 132 30.99 11.35 -24.83
C MET A 132 31.32 11.20 -26.32
N ARG A 133 32.56 10.77 -26.61
CA ARG A 133 33.08 10.54 -27.96
C ARG A 133 33.39 9.05 -28.15
N ASP A 134 34.20 8.71 -29.15
CA ASP A 134 34.81 7.41 -29.48
C ASP A 134 34.51 6.27 -28.49
N ASN A 135 33.98 5.14 -29.00
CA ASN A 135 33.57 3.95 -28.24
C ASN A 135 32.37 4.10 -27.29
N PHE A 136 31.54 5.14 -27.46
CA PHE A 136 30.27 5.27 -26.75
C PHE A 136 29.07 5.22 -27.69
N ASN A 137 28.21 4.21 -27.53
CA ASN A 137 26.96 4.10 -28.27
C ASN A 137 25.76 4.44 -27.38
N LYS A 138 25.17 5.61 -27.59
CA LYS A 138 23.95 6.03 -26.87
C LYS A 138 22.80 5.03 -26.98
N LYS A 139 22.70 4.30 -28.10
CA LYS A 139 21.62 3.33 -28.33
C LYS A 139 21.68 2.13 -27.38
N GLU A 140 22.82 1.87 -26.76
CA GLU A 140 23.00 0.79 -25.76
C GLU A 140 22.65 1.24 -24.34
N VAL A 141 22.34 2.53 -24.14
CA VAL A 141 22.00 3.10 -22.84
C VAL A 141 20.52 3.48 -22.80
N CYS A 142 19.76 2.76 -21.99
CA CYS A 142 18.37 3.06 -21.67
C CYS A 142 18.18 3.00 -20.14
N LEU A 143 17.21 3.74 -19.60
CA LEU A 143 16.80 3.55 -18.21
C LEU A 143 16.17 2.15 -18.06
N PRO A 144 16.56 1.35 -17.05
CA PRO A 144 15.89 0.10 -16.73
C PRO A 144 14.38 0.33 -16.60
N GLN A 145 13.61 -0.54 -17.25
CA GLN A 145 12.15 -0.52 -17.20
C GLN A 145 11.67 -1.49 -16.12
N PHE A 146 10.59 -1.13 -15.46
CA PHE A 146 9.89 -1.95 -14.48
C PHE A 146 8.48 -2.29 -14.99
N GLN A 147 7.89 -3.36 -14.47
CA GLN A 147 6.53 -3.74 -14.83
C GLN A 147 5.55 -2.70 -14.27
N VAL A 148 4.53 -2.35 -15.06
CA VAL A 148 3.48 -1.41 -14.65
C VAL A 148 2.12 -1.91 -15.11
N GLU A 149 1.15 -1.92 -14.19
CA GLU A 149 -0.23 -2.30 -14.46
C GLU A 149 -1.22 -1.31 -13.83
N VAL A 150 -2.38 -1.16 -14.46
CA VAL A 150 -3.49 -0.36 -13.91
C VAL A 150 -4.60 -1.31 -13.48
N TRP A 151 -4.92 -1.31 -12.20
CA TRP A 151 -6.04 -2.07 -11.63
C TRP A 151 -7.06 -1.12 -11.01
N GLN A 152 -8.30 -1.13 -11.52
CA GLN A 152 -9.40 -0.32 -10.96
C GLN A 152 -9.07 1.19 -10.77
N GLY A 153 -8.20 1.75 -11.62
CA GLY A 153 -7.73 3.15 -11.53
C GLY A 153 -6.46 3.35 -10.71
N TRP A 154 -5.96 2.32 -10.04
CA TRP A 154 -4.70 2.31 -9.29
C TRP A 154 -3.54 1.88 -10.18
N VAL A 155 -2.42 2.57 -10.08
CA VAL A 155 -1.17 2.25 -10.77
C VAL A 155 -0.29 1.41 -9.85
N TYR A 156 0.08 0.23 -10.31
CA TYR A 156 1.01 -0.67 -9.62
C TYR A 156 2.30 -0.83 -10.40
N VAL A 157 3.39 -0.97 -9.67
CA VAL A 157 4.73 -1.23 -10.21
C VAL A 157 5.32 -2.46 -9.54
N SER A 158 5.94 -3.34 -10.32
CA SER A 158 6.82 -4.39 -9.80
C SER A 158 8.24 -4.20 -10.33
N LEU A 159 9.22 -4.35 -9.43
CA LEU A 159 10.65 -4.33 -9.78
C LEU A 159 11.09 -5.63 -10.46
N ASP A 160 10.30 -6.70 -10.30
CA ASP A 160 10.56 -8.01 -10.90
C ASP A 160 10.16 -8.00 -12.37
N PRO A 161 11.11 -8.18 -13.30
CA PRO A 161 10.81 -8.22 -14.73
C PRO A 161 9.92 -9.42 -15.11
N ASP A 162 9.91 -10.46 -14.29
CA ASP A 162 9.18 -11.71 -14.49
C ASP A 162 7.91 -11.80 -13.62
N ALA A 163 7.49 -10.67 -13.00
CA ALA A 163 6.30 -10.61 -12.17
C ALA A 163 5.06 -11.15 -12.89
N ALA A 164 4.36 -12.08 -12.25
CA ALA A 164 3.06 -12.54 -12.75
C ALA A 164 2.05 -11.37 -12.78
N PRO A 165 1.15 -11.33 -13.78
CA PRO A 165 0.20 -10.23 -13.92
C PRO A 165 -0.64 -9.97 -12.67
N LEU A 166 -0.90 -8.70 -12.36
CA LEU A 166 -1.64 -8.32 -11.15
C LEU A 166 -3.12 -8.68 -11.25
N GLY A 167 -3.75 -8.40 -12.39
CA GLY A 167 -5.20 -8.54 -12.59
C GLY A 167 -5.78 -9.89 -12.12
N PRO A 168 -5.24 -11.05 -12.55
CA PRO A 168 -5.71 -12.36 -12.11
C PRO A 168 -5.64 -12.58 -10.59
N ARG A 169 -4.61 -12.04 -9.91
CA ARG A 169 -4.43 -12.15 -8.46
C ARG A 169 -5.52 -11.39 -7.68
N LEU A 170 -6.10 -10.35 -8.28
CA LEU A 170 -7.11 -9.49 -7.68
C LEU A 170 -8.54 -9.76 -8.19
N ALA A 171 -8.77 -10.81 -8.96
CA ALA A 171 -10.08 -11.07 -9.60
C ALA A 171 -11.24 -11.15 -8.60
N GLY A 172 -11.03 -11.76 -7.42
CA GLY A 172 -12.05 -11.83 -6.37
C GLY A 172 -12.40 -10.46 -5.79
N LEU A 173 -11.39 -9.59 -5.58
CA LEU A 173 -11.59 -8.23 -5.11
C LEU A 173 -12.23 -7.34 -6.19
N THR A 174 -11.80 -7.49 -7.46
CA THR A 174 -12.43 -6.83 -8.61
C THR A 174 -13.93 -7.09 -8.64
N LYS A 175 -14.34 -8.34 -8.51
CA LYS A 175 -15.76 -8.72 -8.48
C LYS A 175 -16.51 -8.11 -7.30
N ARG A 176 -15.88 -8.04 -6.13
CA ARG A 176 -16.49 -7.45 -4.92
C ARG A 176 -16.70 -5.94 -5.05
N LEU A 177 -15.83 -5.26 -5.79
CA LEU A 177 -15.84 -3.80 -5.93
C LEU A 177 -16.45 -3.31 -7.26
N GLU A 178 -16.99 -4.21 -8.08
CA GLU A 178 -17.45 -3.91 -9.45
C GLU A 178 -18.49 -2.78 -9.49
N ASN A 179 -19.48 -2.82 -8.60
CA ASN A 179 -20.56 -1.83 -8.55
C ASN A 179 -20.10 -0.44 -8.09
N TYR A 180 -18.98 -0.36 -7.36
CA TYR A 180 -18.42 0.93 -6.95
C TYR A 180 -17.88 1.71 -8.15
N GLN A 181 -17.44 1.04 -9.23
CA GLN A 181 -16.91 1.70 -10.42
C GLN A 181 -15.67 2.58 -10.11
N LEU A 182 -14.74 2.05 -9.31
CA LEU A 182 -13.49 2.71 -8.91
C LEU A 182 -12.67 3.39 -10.04
N PRO A 183 -12.68 2.92 -11.31
CA PRO A 183 -12.03 3.63 -12.41
C PRO A 183 -12.58 5.04 -12.66
N LYS A 184 -13.81 5.32 -12.23
CA LYS A 184 -14.43 6.65 -12.34
C LYS A 184 -13.97 7.62 -11.26
N TYR A 185 -13.41 7.11 -10.15
CA TYR A 185 -13.03 7.95 -9.03
C TYR A 185 -11.84 8.84 -9.40
N ARG A 186 -11.83 10.05 -8.85
CA ARG A 186 -10.77 11.03 -9.06
C ARG A 186 -10.09 11.37 -7.75
N THR A 187 -8.79 11.62 -7.79
CA THR A 187 -8.00 12.05 -6.63
C THR A 187 -8.58 13.35 -6.09
N LEU A 188 -8.97 13.37 -4.81
CA LEU A 188 -9.42 14.59 -4.12
C LEU A 188 -8.23 15.30 -3.48
N PHE A 189 -7.42 14.54 -2.74
CA PHE A 189 -6.13 15.00 -2.22
C PHE A 189 -5.19 13.82 -2.04
N ARG A 190 -3.89 14.13 -1.99
CA ARG A 190 -2.82 13.21 -1.64
C ARG A 190 -1.84 13.91 -0.70
N ALA A 191 -1.34 13.17 0.28
CA ALA A 191 -0.31 13.60 1.22
C ALA A 191 0.78 12.53 1.36
N GLU A 192 1.93 12.96 1.89
CA GLU A 192 3.07 12.12 2.20
C GLU A 192 3.54 12.45 3.62
N GLU A 193 3.72 11.43 4.45
CA GLU A 193 4.17 11.55 5.83
C GLU A 193 5.15 10.42 6.18
N ILE A 194 5.90 10.59 7.27
CA ILE A 194 6.67 9.53 7.90
C ILE A 194 6.07 9.28 9.28
N TRP A 195 5.68 8.04 9.54
CA TRP A 195 5.10 7.63 10.81
C TRP A 195 6.09 6.76 11.59
N ASP A 196 6.15 6.93 12.91
CA ASP A 196 7.07 6.23 13.81
C ASP A 196 6.56 4.82 14.15
N THR A 197 6.36 3.98 13.13
CA THR A 197 5.98 2.58 13.28
C THR A 197 6.56 1.69 12.18
N ASN A 198 6.49 0.37 12.36
CA ASN A 198 6.85 -0.58 11.31
C ASN A 198 5.74 -0.68 10.27
N TRP A 199 6.09 -0.83 8.98
CA TRP A 199 5.13 -0.92 7.89
C TRP A 199 4.06 -2.00 8.11
N LYS A 200 4.46 -3.15 8.69
CA LYS A 200 3.54 -4.27 8.98
C LYS A 200 2.50 -3.93 10.03
N ILE A 201 2.89 -3.21 11.09
CA ILE A 201 1.97 -2.78 12.15
C ILE A 201 0.88 -1.89 11.54
N LEU A 202 1.26 -0.99 10.64
CA LEU A 202 0.32 -0.08 9.99
C LEU A 202 -0.65 -0.81 9.03
N VAL A 203 -0.18 -1.81 8.27
CA VAL A 203 -1.08 -2.69 7.49
C VAL A 203 -2.08 -3.39 8.40
N GLN A 204 -1.61 -3.95 9.51
CA GLN A 204 -2.45 -4.70 10.44
C GLN A 204 -3.51 -3.81 11.10
N ASN A 205 -3.11 -2.65 11.64
CA ASN A 205 -4.02 -1.70 12.29
C ASN A 205 -5.14 -1.20 11.35
N PHE A 206 -4.83 -0.85 10.10
CA PHE A 206 -5.86 -0.34 9.16
C PHE A 206 -6.74 -1.43 8.54
N THR A 207 -6.48 -2.72 8.81
CA THR A 207 -7.22 -3.83 8.18
C THR A 207 -8.14 -4.58 9.14
N GLU A 208 -8.30 -4.12 10.37
CA GLU A 208 -9.25 -4.68 11.34
C GLU A 208 -10.11 -3.57 11.97
N GLY A 209 -11.29 -3.97 12.45
CA GLY A 209 -12.25 -3.06 13.08
C GLY A 209 -12.38 -3.27 14.59
N TYR A 210 -11.48 -4.02 15.21
CA TYR A 210 -11.53 -4.38 16.63
C TYR A 210 -11.11 -3.23 17.54
N HIS A 211 -10.14 -2.40 17.16
CA HIS A 211 -9.72 -1.26 18.01
C HIS A 211 -10.72 -0.09 18.01
N LEU A 212 -11.66 -0.03 17.06
CA LEU A 212 -12.52 1.14 16.85
C LEU A 212 -13.29 1.55 18.12
N PHE A 213 -13.82 0.59 18.90
CA PHE A 213 -14.62 0.90 20.09
C PHE A 213 -13.84 1.55 21.24
N VAL A 214 -12.50 1.47 21.21
CA VAL A 214 -11.62 2.09 22.21
C VAL A 214 -10.90 3.29 21.61
N ALA A 215 -10.13 3.06 20.54
CA ALA A 215 -9.24 4.06 19.96
C ALA A 215 -10.02 5.17 19.25
N HIS A 216 -11.14 4.81 18.59
CA HIS A 216 -11.96 5.73 17.82
C HIS A 216 -13.37 5.91 18.41
N ALA A 217 -13.47 5.83 19.74
CA ALA A 217 -14.74 5.92 20.47
C ALA A 217 -15.50 7.24 20.19
N GLN A 218 -14.77 8.31 19.85
CA GLN A 218 -15.32 9.65 19.59
C GLN A 218 -15.47 9.98 18.10
N THR A 219 -14.79 9.25 17.21
CA THR A 219 -14.71 9.54 15.78
C THR A 219 -15.46 8.49 14.97
N ILE A 220 -14.86 7.32 14.75
CA ILE A 220 -15.35 6.28 13.83
C ILE A 220 -16.45 5.43 14.48
N GLU A 221 -16.26 4.94 15.70
CA GLU A 221 -17.16 3.98 16.36
C GLU A 221 -18.63 4.41 16.37
N PRO A 222 -19.00 5.69 16.60
CA PRO A 222 -20.40 6.10 16.58
C PRO A 222 -21.11 5.86 15.24
N ALA A 223 -20.41 5.96 14.12
CA ALA A 223 -20.94 5.82 12.76
C ALA A 223 -20.66 4.44 12.15
N MET A 224 -19.55 3.81 12.52
CA MET A 224 -19.07 2.53 12.02
C MET A 224 -18.63 1.65 13.21
N PRO A 225 -19.58 1.10 13.97
CA PRO A 225 -19.26 0.45 15.23
C PRO A 225 -18.56 -0.90 15.01
N THR A 226 -17.64 -1.23 15.91
CA THR A 226 -16.87 -2.49 15.95
C THR A 226 -17.77 -3.71 15.83
N ARG A 227 -18.98 -3.67 16.42
CA ARG A 227 -19.95 -4.78 16.37
C ARG A 227 -20.41 -5.12 14.94
N LEU A 228 -20.30 -4.18 14.00
CA LEU A 228 -20.64 -4.36 12.59
C LEU A 228 -19.42 -4.67 11.71
N ALA A 229 -18.21 -4.73 12.27
CA ALA A 229 -17.02 -5.20 11.58
C ALA A 229 -17.12 -6.71 11.33
N ASN A 230 -17.00 -7.11 10.07
CA ASN A 230 -17.05 -8.49 9.62
C ASN A 230 -15.87 -8.80 8.71
N ALA A 231 -14.89 -9.54 9.24
CA ALA A 231 -13.75 -10.01 8.46
C ALA A 231 -14.19 -11.06 7.46
N MET A 232 -13.98 -10.78 6.18
CA MET A 232 -14.41 -11.63 5.09
C MET A 232 -13.28 -12.60 4.69
N HIS A 233 -13.59 -13.52 3.79
CA HIS A 233 -12.56 -14.37 3.21
C HIS A 233 -11.66 -13.53 2.29
N GLY A 234 -10.38 -13.43 2.67
CA GLY A 234 -9.30 -12.91 1.82
C GLY A 234 -8.74 -13.97 0.89
N GLY A 235 -7.54 -13.74 0.38
CA GLY A 235 -6.78 -14.71 -0.41
C GLY A 235 -5.29 -14.43 -0.36
N ALA A 236 -4.52 -15.08 -1.22
CA ALA A 236 -3.05 -14.97 -1.24
C ALA A 236 -2.53 -13.55 -1.55
N ALA A 237 -3.36 -12.67 -2.13
CA ALA A 237 -2.96 -11.33 -2.57
C ALA A 237 -3.63 -10.20 -1.79
N TYR A 238 -4.65 -10.47 -0.97
CA TYR A 238 -5.35 -9.44 -0.23
C TYR A 238 -6.12 -9.98 0.98
N SER A 239 -6.32 -9.15 1.98
CA SER A 239 -7.33 -9.33 3.03
C SER A 239 -8.47 -8.32 2.83
N LEU A 240 -9.66 -8.63 3.34
CA LEU A 240 -10.76 -7.67 3.32
C LEU A 240 -11.71 -7.85 4.52
N TYR A 241 -12.31 -6.76 4.95
CA TYR A 241 -13.43 -6.78 5.87
C TYR A 241 -14.50 -5.77 5.44
N GLU A 242 -15.74 -6.07 5.81
CA GLU A 242 -16.83 -5.12 5.66
C GLU A 242 -17.11 -4.45 6.99
N GLN A 243 -17.24 -3.14 6.94
CA GLN A 243 -17.64 -2.32 8.07
C GLN A 243 -19.04 -1.80 7.82
N GLY A 244 -20.02 -2.32 8.58
CA GLY A 244 -21.38 -1.79 8.53
C GLY A 244 -21.45 -0.37 9.11
N ARG A 245 -22.37 0.43 8.55
CA ARG A 245 -22.63 1.81 8.96
C ARG A 245 -23.93 1.92 9.73
N VAL A 246 -24.01 2.92 10.59
CA VAL A 246 -25.26 3.29 11.27
C VAL A 246 -25.99 4.33 10.41
N PRO A 247 -27.23 4.05 9.96
CA PRO A 247 -28.00 5.00 9.16
C PRO A 247 -28.11 6.38 9.82
N GLY A 248 -27.91 7.43 9.03
CA GLY A 248 -27.98 8.84 9.48
C GLY A 248 -26.77 9.30 10.32
N LYS A 249 -25.74 8.47 10.49
CA LYS A 249 -24.50 8.85 11.15
C LYS A 249 -23.33 8.81 10.18
N SER A 250 -22.45 9.80 10.32
CA SER A 250 -21.18 9.88 9.62
C SER A 250 -20.13 10.40 10.59
N TYR A 251 -18.92 9.84 10.54
CA TYR A 251 -17.75 10.40 11.24
C TYR A 251 -17.14 11.57 10.45
N GLU A 252 -17.64 11.80 9.24
CA GLU A 252 -17.25 12.89 8.37
C GLU A 252 -18.38 13.90 8.23
N ARG A 253 -18.03 15.17 8.41
CA ARG A 253 -18.98 16.27 8.28
C ARG A 253 -19.34 16.41 6.79
N ASN A 254 -20.64 16.51 6.50
CA ASN A 254 -21.20 16.70 5.15
C ASN A 254 -21.09 15.49 4.18
N SER A 255 -20.79 14.29 4.66
CA SER A 255 -21.05 13.08 3.88
C SER A 255 -22.44 12.56 4.20
N ASP A 256 -23.37 12.71 3.25
CA ASP A 256 -24.68 12.06 3.29
C ASP A 256 -24.67 10.67 2.62
N MET A 257 -23.49 10.23 2.14
CA MET A 257 -23.27 8.95 1.48
C MET A 257 -24.08 8.78 0.19
N GLN A 258 -24.58 9.88 -0.39
CA GLN A 258 -25.41 9.83 -1.57
C GLN A 258 -24.60 10.15 -2.81
N VAL A 259 -24.52 9.15 -3.68
CA VAL A 259 -24.06 9.32 -5.05
C VAL A 259 -25.06 8.71 -6.02
N ASP A 260 -25.17 9.36 -7.17
CA ASP A 260 -25.89 8.86 -8.32
C ASP A 260 -25.08 7.78 -9.06
N ASN A 261 -24.82 6.69 -8.36
CA ASN A 261 -24.29 5.46 -8.94
C ASN A 261 -25.39 4.39 -8.90
N PRO A 262 -26.16 4.15 -9.98
CA PRO A 262 -27.29 3.23 -9.97
C PRO A 262 -26.89 1.76 -9.84
N LEU A 263 -25.60 1.42 -9.95
CA LEU A 263 -25.10 0.04 -9.82
C LEU A 263 -24.95 -0.38 -8.36
N LEU A 264 -24.78 0.57 -7.44
CA LEU A 264 -24.67 0.26 -6.01
C LEU A 264 -26.01 -0.21 -5.45
N THR A 265 -25.99 -1.41 -4.87
CA THR A 265 -27.08 -1.97 -4.07
C THR A 265 -27.29 -1.17 -2.78
N GLY A 266 -28.45 -1.34 -2.14
CA GLY A 266 -28.70 -0.71 -0.83
C GLY A 266 -27.68 -1.14 0.23
N GLU A 267 -27.28 -2.42 0.23
CA GLU A 267 -26.28 -2.95 1.16
C GLU A 267 -24.89 -2.33 0.95
N GLU A 268 -24.44 -2.17 -0.29
CA GLU A 268 -23.14 -1.56 -0.61
C GLU A 268 -23.06 -0.09 -0.21
N ARG A 269 -24.18 0.63 -0.22
CA ARG A 269 -24.27 2.03 0.25
C ARG A 269 -24.14 2.15 1.76
N GLU A 270 -24.58 1.13 2.48
CA GLU A 270 -24.59 1.09 3.95
C GLU A 270 -23.32 0.47 4.56
N LYS A 271 -22.30 0.22 3.74
CA LYS A 271 -21.04 -0.40 4.18
C LYS A 271 -19.82 0.39 3.71
N ALA A 272 -18.70 0.12 4.37
CA ALA A 272 -17.37 0.36 3.82
C ALA A 272 -16.71 -1.00 3.57
N VAL A 273 -16.00 -1.13 2.45
CA VAL A 273 -15.16 -2.28 2.16
C VAL A 273 -13.72 -1.86 2.40
N LEU A 274 -13.11 -2.41 3.44
CA LEU A 274 -11.71 -2.17 3.75
C LEU A 274 -10.89 -3.37 3.29
N SER A 275 -9.75 -3.09 2.67
CA SER A 275 -8.87 -4.13 2.12
C SER A 275 -7.41 -3.74 2.27
N ALA A 276 -6.55 -4.72 2.53
CA ALA A 276 -5.14 -4.61 2.20
C ALA A 276 -4.85 -5.48 1.00
N ILE A 277 -4.40 -4.85 -0.07
CA ILE A 277 -3.75 -5.51 -1.20
C ILE A 277 -2.28 -5.61 -0.83
N PHE A 278 -1.82 -6.85 -0.67
CA PHE A 278 -0.49 -7.10 -0.15
C PHE A 278 0.60 -6.69 -1.14
N PRO A 279 1.73 -6.17 -0.64
CA PRO A 279 2.06 -6.02 0.78
C PRO A 279 1.51 -4.74 1.45
N CYS A 280 1.37 -3.64 0.70
CA CYS A 280 1.42 -2.30 1.29
C CYS A 280 0.32 -1.33 0.86
N HIS A 281 -0.70 -1.78 0.13
CA HIS A 281 -1.80 -0.89 -0.29
C HIS A 281 -3.05 -1.17 0.54
N VAL A 282 -3.39 -0.26 1.44
CA VAL A 282 -4.61 -0.35 2.25
C VAL A 282 -5.63 0.64 1.74
N MET A 283 -6.87 0.21 1.55
CA MET A 283 -7.93 1.06 1.01
C MET A 283 -9.26 0.74 1.69
N SER A 284 -9.95 1.80 2.12
CA SER A 284 -11.37 1.82 2.47
C SER A 284 -12.15 2.37 1.27
N VAL A 285 -13.15 1.61 0.83
CA VAL A 285 -14.03 1.97 -0.29
C VAL A 285 -15.44 2.17 0.23
N VAL A 286 -16.01 3.30 -0.14
CA VAL A 286 -17.37 3.68 0.19
C VAL A 286 -18.03 4.26 -1.05
N ALA A 287 -19.35 4.44 -1.04
CA ALA A 287 -20.11 4.76 -2.26
C ALA A 287 -19.57 6.01 -3.00
N GLU A 288 -19.14 7.00 -2.24
CA GLU A 288 -18.80 8.34 -2.73
C GLU A 288 -17.30 8.64 -2.70
N ARG A 289 -16.50 7.85 -1.99
CA ARG A 289 -15.06 8.09 -1.86
C ARG A 289 -14.25 6.84 -1.56
N THR A 290 -12.95 6.99 -1.65
CA THR A 290 -11.99 6.08 -1.02
C THR A 290 -11.21 6.84 0.03
N PHE A 291 -10.67 6.11 1.01
CA PHE A 291 -9.51 6.53 1.79
C PHE A 291 -8.45 5.46 1.62
N TRP A 292 -7.20 5.83 1.39
CA TRP A 292 -6.17 4.87 1.05
C TRP A 292 -4.80 5.24 1.60
N LEU A 293 -3.98 4.22 1.82
CA LEU A 293 -2.60 4.27 2.25
C LEU A 293 -1.75 3.40 1.30
N SER A 294 -0.62 3.92 0.83
CA SER A 294 0.45 3.14 0.20
C SER A 294 1.72 3.29 1.03
N LEU A 295 2.23 2.17 1.53
CA LEU A 295 3.27 2.12 2.54
C LEU A 295 4.63 1.75 1.96
N GLN A 296 5.68 2.45 2.41
CA GLN A 296 7.06 2.16 2.06
C GLN A 296 7.89 2.03 3.35
N PRO A 297 8.55 0.88 3.60
CA PRO A 297 9.42 0.73 4.77
C PRO A 297 10.48 1.84 4.80
N TYR A 298 10.73 2.41 5.98
CA TYR A 298 11.72 3.46 6.18
C TYR A 298 12.61 3.16 7.39
N GLY A 299 13.07 1.91 7.44
CA GLY A 299 13.73 1.30 8.59
C GLY A 299 12.81 0.34 9.33
N THR A 300 13.26 -0.14 10.49
CA THR A 300 12.50 -1.09 11.32
C THR A 300 11.42 -0.40 12.17
N ASP A 301 11.52 0.91 12.37
CA ASP A 301 10.66 1.68 13.26
C ASP A 301 10.03 2.92 12.62
N ARG A 302 10.18 3.09 11.31
CA ARG A 302 9.48 4.13 10.55
C ARG A 302 8.95 3.60 9.23
N VAL A 303 7.88 4.20 8.77
CA VAL A 303 7.24 3.93 7.48
C VAL A 303 6.93 5.25 6.80
N LYS A 304 7.29 5.36 5.52
CA LYS A 304 6.81 6.45 4.67
C LYS A 304 5.41 6.07 4.18
N VAL A 305 4.46 6.97 4.38
CA VAL A 305 3.04 6.76 4.09
C VAL A 305 2.63 7.76 3.02
N PHE A 306 2.26 7.25 1.85
CA PHE A 306 1.44 8.02 0.92
C PHE A 306 -0.02 7.75 1.25
N TRP A 307 -0.82 8.79 1.35
CA TRP A 307 -2.23 8.62 1.65
C TRP A 307 -3.09 9.67 0.99
N GLY A 308 -4.37 9.38 0.87
CA GLY A 308 -5.28 10.29 0.20
C GLY A 308 -6.72 9.85 0.29
N ALA A 309 -7.56 10.65 -0.36
CA ALA A 309 -8.93 10.31 -0.62
C ALA A 309 -9.23 10.56 -2.10
N ASP A 310 -10.10 9.73 -2.65
CA ASP A 310 -10.64 9.89 -4.00
C ASP A 310 -12.15 10.09 -3.90
N TYR A 311 -12.78 10.61 -4.94
CA TYR A 311 -14.22 10.82 -4.96
C TYR A 311 -14.87 10.26 -6.23
N TYR A 312 -16.08 9.73 -6.10
CA TYR A 312 -16.93 9.41 -7.24
C TYR A 312 -17.44 10.70 -7.90
N PRO A 313 -17.53 10.79 -9.24
CA PRO A 313 -18.03 12.00 -9.91
C PRO A 313 -19.39 12.46 -9.37
N GLY A 314 -19.50 13.73 -8.99
CA GLY A 314 -20.70 14.32 -8.39
C GLY A 314 -20.81 14.19 -6.87
N ALA A 315 -19.87 13.50 -6.20
CA ALA A 315 -19.83 13.38 -4.74
C ALA A 315 -19.31 14.62 -4.00
N VAL A 316 -18.68 15.54 -4.73
CA VAL A 316 -18.04 16.75 -4.20
C VAL A 316 -18.44 17.95 -5.06
N PRO A 317 -18.27 19.20 -4.57
CA PRO A 317 -18.57 20.39 -5.37
C PRO A 317 -17.89 20.37 -6.74
N GLU A 318 -18.60 20.82 -7.78
CA GLU A 318 -18.05 20.90 -9.14
C GLU A 318 -17.09 22.08 -9.30
N ASP A 319 -17.37 23.18 -8.59
CA ASP A 319 -16.51 24.36 -8.57
C ASP A 319 -15.12 24.01 -7.98
N PRO A 320 -14.03 24.34 -8.68
CA PRO A 320 -12.69 23.99 -8.22
C PRO A 320 -12.28 24.58 -6.86
N GLU A 321 -12.70 25.80 -6.54
CA GLU A 321 -12.35 26.46 -5.27
C GLU A 321 -13.13 25.84 -4.12
N GLU A 322 -14.44 25.62 -4.31
CA GLU A 322 -15.28 24.92 -3.32
C GLU A 322 -14.79 23.47 -3.10
N ARG A 323 -14.41 22.76 -4.17
CA ARG A 323 -13.84 21.41 -4.07
C ARG A 323 -12.52 21.39 -3.32
N ALA A 324 -11.66 22.39 -3.53
CA ALA A 324 -10.40 22.51 -2.79
C ALA A 324 -10.65 22.77 -1.30
N ALA A 325 -11.62 23.62 -0.95
CA ALA A 325 -12.03 23.85 0.43
C ALA A 325 -12.60 22.58 1.07
N TYR A 326 -13.46 21.84 0.35
CA TYR A 326 -13.99 20.55 0.77
C TYR A 326 -12.87 19.53 1.03
N ALA A 327 -11.90 19.42 0.12
CA ALA A 327 -10.75 18.53 0.26
C ALA A 327 -9.92 18.87 1.51
N ALA A 328 -9.70 20.17 1.79
CA ALA A 328 -8.97 20.62 2.97
C ALA A 328 -9.70 20.31 4.29
N GLU A 329 -11.03 20.51 4.34
CA GLU A 329 -11.85 20.13 5.50
C GLU A 329 -11.82 18.62 5.73
N LEU A 330 -12.01 17.84 4.67
CA LEU A 330 -12.00 16.38 4.73
C LEU A 330 -10.64 15.85 5.20
N LYS A 331 -9.53 16.37 4.64
CA LYS A 331 -8.18 16.01 5.09
C LYS A 331 -8.00 16.34 6.58
N THR A 332 -8.45 17.50 7.05
CA THR A 332 -8.40 17.86 8.48
C THR A 332 -9.21 16.88 9.35
N GLY A 333 -10.28 16.30 8.82
CA GLY A 333 -11.02 15.20 9.44
C GLY A 333 -10.19 13.93 9.58
N PHE A 334 -9.58 13.48 8.49
CA PHE A 334 -8.71 12.30 8.50
C PHE A 334 -7.44 12.49 9.33
N ASP A 335 -6.85 13.69 9.33
CA ASP A 335 -5.70 14.00 10.18
C ASP A 335 -6.06 13.75 11.66
N ARG A 336 -7.23 14.19 12.12
CA ARG A 336 -7.68 13.94 13.50
C ARG A 336 -7.83 12.47 13.83
N ILE A 337 -8.32 11.66 12.90
CA ILE A 337 -8.44 10.20 13.06
C ILE A 337 -7.05 9.57 13.12
N ASN A 338 -6.16 9.94 12.19
CA ASN A 338 -4.80 9.43 12.15
C ASN A 338 -4.02 9.78 13.43
N GLU A 339 -4.26 10.95 14.04
CA GLU A 339 -3.66 11.33 15.33
C GLU A 339 -4.15 10.48 16.52
N GLU A 340 -5.28 9.77 16.40
CA GLU A 340 -5.72 8.79 17.39
C GLU A 340 -4.92 7.47 17.27
N ASP A 341 -4.59 7.04 16.05
CA ASP A 341 -3.82 5.82 15.77
C ASP A 341 -2.33 5.96 16.03
N LYS A 342 -1.71 7.07 15.56
CA LYS A 342 -0.26 7.32 15.63
C LYS A 342 0.39 6.97 16.97
N PRO A 343 -0.10 7.44 18.14
CA PRO A 343 0.51 7.11 19.42
C PRO A 343 0.38 5.62 19.79
N ILE A 344 -0.71 4.95 19.36
CA ILE A 344 -0.94 3.53 19.63
C ILE A 344 0.04 2.68 18.84
N ILE A 345 0.09 2.85 17.51
CA ILE A 345 0.96 2.07 16.63
C ILE A 345 2.45 2.39 16.85
N GLY A 346 2.78 3.62 17.23
CA GLY A 346 4.13 3.99 17.65
C GLY A 346 4.51 3.35 18.97
N GLY A 347 3.56 3.30 19.92
CA GLY A 347 3.70 2.56 21.16
C GLY A 347 3.92 1.06 20.93
N ILE A 348 3.19 0.43 20.01
CA ILE A 348 3.38 -0.99 19.64
C ILE A 348 4.79 -1.21 19.08
N ALA A 349 5.24 -0.38 18.13
CA ALA A 349 6.57 -0.49 17.54
C ALA A 349 7.70 -0.31 18.58
N GLN A 350 7.52 0.62 19.52
CA GLN A 350 8.43 0.81 20.64
C GLN A 350 8.44 -0.41 21.58
N ASN A 351 7.24 -0.87 21.98
CA ASN A 351 7.07 -1.94 22.96
C ASN A 351 7.45 -3.33 22.41
N ALA A 352 7.45 -3.51 21.09
CA ALA A 352 7.99 -4.71 20.45
C ALA A 352 9.48 -4.96 20.80
N LYS A 353 10.21 -3.91 21.21
CA LYS A 353 11.61 -4.00 21.66
C LYS A 353 11.74 -4.40 23.15
N ALA A 354 10.64 -4.50 23.89
CA ALA A 354 10.66 -4.79 25.33
C ALA A 354 11.07 -6.23 25.63
N LEU A 355 11.77 -6.44 26.74
CA LEU A 355 12.27 -7.76 27.17
C LEU A 355 11.14 -8.80 27.28
N ALA A 356 9.98 -8.38 27.77
CA ALA A 356 8.81 -9.22 28.02
C ALA A 356 7.78 -9.18 26.87
N ALA A 357 8.11 -8.55 25.73
CA ALA A 357 7.22 -8.55 24.58
C ALA A 357 7.06 -9.98 24.06
N ALA A 358 5.81 -10.41 23.92
CA ALA A 358 5.44 -11.72 23.40
C ALA A 358 4.16 -11.58 22.59
N PRO A 359 3.97 -12.41 21.55
CA PRO A 359 2.75 -12.38 20.78
C PRO A 359 1.56 -12.83 21.64
N GLY A 360 0.42 -12.15 21.47
CA GLY A 360 -0.84 -12.49 22.13
C GLY A 360 -1.85 -13.09 21.14
N ARG A 361 -2.94 -13.64 21.65
CA ARG A 361 -4.03 -14.20 20.83
C ARG A 361 -4.76 -13.13 20.04
N LEU A 362 -5.00 -13.39 18.76
CA LEU A 362 -5.85 -12.54 17.93
C LEU A 362 -7.34 -12.79 18.24
N SER A 363 -8.12 -11.73 18.13
CA SER A 363 -9.58 -11.77 18.13
C SER A 363 -10.10 -12.30 16.79
N PRO A 364 -11.29 -12.94 16.75
CA PRO A 364 -11.98 -13.22 15.49
C PRO A 364 -12.23 -11.98 14.63
N LYS A 365 -12.23 -10.77 15.22
CA LYS A 365 -12.34 -9.50 14.48
C LYS A 365 -11.04 -9.07 13.78
N GLU A 366 -9.93 -9.75 14.07
CA GLU A 366 -8.60 -9.49 13.52
C GLU A 366 -8.19 -10.58 12.50
N ARG A 367 -9.16 -11.32 11.94
CA ARG A 367 -8.89 -12.38 10.95
C ARG A 367 -8.13 -11.88 9.71
N THR A 368 -8.28 -10.61 9.37
CA THR A 368 -7.50 -9.95 8.30
C THR A 368 -6.00 -9.87 8.61
N VAL A 369 -5.63 -9.72 9.88
CA VAL A 369 -4.24 -9.80 10.35
C VAL A 369 -3.69 -11.20 10.13
N TRP A 370 -4.49 -12.24 10.38
CA TRP A 370 -4.10 -13.62 10.10
C TRP A 370 -3.82 -13.87 8.60
N TYR A 371 -4.68 -13.38 7.69
CA TYR A 371 -4.41 -13.46 6.24
C TYR A 371 -3.10 -12.76 5.85
N PHE A 372 -2.81 -11.61 6.45
CA PHE A 372 -1.55 -10.92 6.21
C PHE A 372 -0.34 -11.73 6.70
N GLN A 373 -0.47 -12.42 7.84
CA GLN A 373 0.58 -13.32 8.34
C GLN A 373 0.78 -14.54 7.44
N GLN A 374 -0.28 -15.10 6.84
CA GLN A 374 -0.16 -16.13 5.83
C GLN A 374 0.58 -15.64 4.59
N TYR A 375 0.30 -14.42 4.16
CA TYR A 375 1.05 -13.79 3.07
C TYR A 375 2.54 -13.66 3.41
N LEU A 376 2.89 -13.14 4.59
CA LEU A 376 4.29 -13.04 5.03
C LEU A 376 4.98 -14.42 5.03
N ALA A 377 4.31 -15.45 5.54
CA ALA A 377 4.85 -16.81 5.51
C ALA A 377 5.04 -17.32 4.07
N ALA A 378 4.06 -17.13 3.18
CA ALA A 378 4.17 -17.56 1.79
C ALA A 378 5.33 -16.90 1.04
N GLN A 379 5.64 -15.63 1.35
CA GLN A 379 6.74 -14.92 0.71
C GLN A 379 8.11 -15.26 1.30
N LEU A 380 8.19 -15.38 2.64
CA LEU A 380 9.47 -15.45 3.34
C LEU A 380 9.89 -16.88 3.70
N CYS A 381 8.96 -17.82 3.81
CA CYS A 381 9.19 -19.18 4.35
C CYS A 381 9.26 -20.26 3.25
N LYS A 382 9.61 -19.90 2.01
CA LYS A 382 9.60 -20.80 0.83
C LYS A 382 10.45 -22.08 0.98
N GLY A 383 11.43 -22.10 1.90
CA GLY A 383 12.23 -23.28 2.25
C GLY A 383 11.70 -24.12 3.43
N SER A 384 11.07 -23.50 4.45
CA SER A 384 10.66 -24.18 5.69
C SER A 384 9.29 -24.85 5.61
N LEU A 385 8.45 -24.49 4.62
CA LEU A 385 7.16 -25.14 4.38
C LEU A 385 7.28 -26.53 3.74
N SER A 386 8.46 -26.91 3.23
CA SER A 386 8.69 -28.23 2.62
C SER A 386 8.84 -29.37 3.65
N ASP A 387 9.13 -29.05 4.92
CA ASP A 387 9.35 -30.03 5.99
C ASP A 387 8.14 -30.23 6.93
N ALA A 388 7.03 -29.52 6.70
CA ALA A 388 5.82 -29.61 7.51
C ALA A 388 4.75 -30.56 6.92
N SER A 389 5.16 -31.67 6.28
CA SER A 389 4.21 -32.74 5.94
C SER A 389 3.81 -33.52 7.20
N PRO A 390 2.52 -33.87 7.43
CA PRO A 390 2.06 -34.53 8.65
C PRO A 390 2.53 -35.99 8.80
N GLU A 391 3.25 -36.54 7.82
CA GLU A 391 3.65 -37.95 7.80
C GLU A 391 5.09 -38.14 8.28
N ARG A 392 5.31 -38.05 9.59
CA ARG A 392 6.42 -38.74 10.29
C ARG A 392 6.31 -38.61 11.81
N ARG A 393 5.26 -39.19 12.39
CA ARG A 393 5.25 -39.66 13.78
C ARG A 393 4.50 -40.98 13.88
N GLN A 394 5.14 -42.03 13.39
CA GLN A 394 4.98 -43.39 13.88
C GLN A 394 6.38 -44.00 13.92
N ASP A 395 6.91 -44.09 15.14
CA ASP A 395 7.59 -45.27 15.69
C ASP A 395 7.85 -45.03 17.19
#